data_AF-A0A7L2EJH1-F1
#
_entry.id   AF-A0A7L2EJH1-F1
#
_cell.length_a   1.000
_cell.length_b   1.000
_cell.length_c   1.000
_cell.angle_alpha   90.00
_cell.angle_beta   90.00
_cell.angle_gamma   90.00
#
_symmetry.space_group_name_H-M   'P 1'
#
loop_
_entity.id
_entity.type
_entity.pdbx_description
1 polymer ?
#
loop_
_entity_poly.entity_id
_entity_poly.type
_entity_poly.pdbx_seq_one_letter_code
_entity_poly.pdbx_strand_id
1 'polypeptide(L)'
;IKCAQYWPQKEEKEMFFEDPNLKLTLISEDIKSYYTVRQLELENLTTQETREILHFHYTTWPDFGVPESPASFLNFLFKVRESGSLSPGHGPVVVHCSAGIGRSGTFCLVDTCLLLMDKRKDPSSVDVKQVLLEMRKYRMGLIQTADQLRFSYLAVIEGAKFIMGDASVQEQWKELSNEDLEPPPEHTPPPPRPPKRTSDMHNGRMHEHPEFFPKQQAVEEEVRRSVSSAEQ
;
A
#
# COMPACT_ATOMS: atom_id res chain seq x y z
N ILE A 1 19.47 -4.94 9.78
CA ILE A 1 18.38 -4.05 10.21
C ILE A 1 18.17 -2.99 9.12
N LYS A 2 16.96 -2.88 8.55
CA LYS A 2 16.61 -1.99 7.41
C LYS A 2 15.63 -0.86 7.78
N CYS A 3 15.02 -0.98 8.96
CA CYS A 3 14.09 -0.05 9.60
C CYS A 3 14.23 -0.27 11.12
N ALA A 4 14.02 0.76 11.93
CA ALA A 4 13.99 0.61 13.38
C ALA A 4 12.75 -0.19 13.81
N GLN A 5 12.80 -0.81 15.00
CA GLN A 5 11.62 -1.39 15.64
C GLN A 5 10.77 -0.24 16.19
N TYR A 6 9.87 0.31 15.38
CA TYR A 6 9.09 1.51 15.72
C TYR A 6 7.71 1.21 16.31
N TRP A 7 7.39 -0.07 16.54
CA TRP A 7 6.14 -0.51 17.13
C TRP A 7 6.40 -1.54 18.26
N PRO A 8 5.54 -1.60 19.28
CA PRO A 8 5.66 -2.57 20.38
C PRO A 8 5.60 -4.01 19.88
N GLN A 9 6.48 -4.87 20.40
CA GLN A 9 6.42 -6.32 20.19
C GLN A 9 5.59 -6.97 21.29
N LYS A 10 5.30 -8.28 21.19
CA LYS A 10 4.46 -8.99 22.17
C LYS A 10 5.00 -8.91 23.60
N GLU A 11 6.32 -8.86 23.73
CA GLU A 11 7.06 -8.79 24.98
C GLU A 11 6.96 -7.40 25.61
N GLU A 12 7.08 -6.36 24.77
CA GLU A 12 7.03 -4.94 25.13
C GLU A 12 5.69 -4.38 24.65
N LYS A 13 4.60 -4.66 25.39
CA LYS A 13 3.22 -4.30 24.99
C LYS A 13 2.99 -2.82 24.66
N GLU A 14 3.87 -1.94 25.13
CA GLU A 14 3.78 -0.50 24.96
C GLU A 14 5.14 0.12 24.64
N MET A 15 5.12 1.20 23.85
CA MET A 15 6.27 2.05 23.56
C MET A 15 5.93 3.51 23.82
N PHE A 16 6.88 4.23 24.41
CA PHE A 16 6.77 5.67 24.67
C PHE A 16 7.73 6.45 23.78
N PHE A 17 7.22 7.51 23.16
CA PHE A 17 7.99 8.45 22.35
C PHE A 17 7.96 9.82 23.02
N GLU A 18 9.05 10.20 23.68
CA GLU A 18 9.15 11.45 24.45
C GLU A 18 8.88 12.70 23.60
N ASP A 19 9.37 12.71 22.36
CA ASP A 19 9.07 13.72 21.34
C ASP A 19 8.46 12.98 20.14
N PRO A 20 7.15 13.11 19.86
CA PRO A 20 6.25 14.21 20.22
C PRO A 20 5.24 13.89 21.36
N ASN A 21 5.68 13.22 22.43
CA ASN A 21 4.87 12.81 23.59
C ASN A 21 3.68 11.88 23.22
N LEU A 22 4.03 10.73 22.63
CA LEU A 22 3.07 9.71 22.19
C LEU A 22 3.31 8.39 22.92
N LYS A 23 2.24 7.64 23.18
CA LYS A 23 2.30 6.23 23.60
C LYS A 23 1.65 5.36 22.53
N LEU A 24 2.30 4.24 22.21
CA LEU A 24 1.80 3.26 21.26
C LEU A 24 1.65 1.91 21.96
N THR A 25 0.47 1.32 21.91
CA THR A 25 0.15 0.04 22.57
C THR A 25 -0.23 -1.01 21.53
N LEU A 26 0.30 -2.23 21.66
CA LEU A 26 -0.15 -3.38 20.88
C LEU A 26 -1.44 -3.95 21.48
N ILE A 27 -2.54 -3.90 20.72
CA ILE A 27 -3.85 -4.40 21.16
C ILE A 27 -4.02 -5.86 20.73
N SER A 28 -3.79 -6.14 19.44
CA SER A 28 -3.92 -7.48 18.87
C SER A 28 -3.03 -7.64 17.65
N GLU A 29 -2.72 -8.89 17.31
CA GLU A 29 -2.05 -9.24 16.06
C GLU A 29 -2.62 -10.52 15.45
N ASP A 30 -2.81 -10.50 14.13
CA ASP A 30 -3.18 -11.63 13.28
C ASP A 30 -2.00 -11.94 12.36
N ILE A 31 -1.31 -13.05 12.62
CA ILE A 31 -0.13 -13.49 11.89
C ILE A 31 -0.56 -14.48 10.80
N LYS A 32 -0.24 -14.15 9.55
CA LYS A 32 -0.39 -14.99 8.36
C LYS A 32 0.97 -15.38 7.81
N SER A 33 0.98 -16.29 6.84
CA SER A 33 2.22 -16.83 6.28
C SER A 33 3.13 -15.77 5.62
N TYR A 34 2.56 -14.72 5.00
CA TYR A 34 3.32 -13.68 4.30
C TYR A 34 3.03 -12.24 4.72
N TYR A 35 2.11 -12.05 5.67
CA TYR A 35 1.84 -10.75 6.26
C TYR A 35 1.35 -10.87 7.70
N THR A 36 1.36 -9.74 8.41
CA THR A 36 0.78 -9.62 9.75
C THR A 36 -0.07 -8.36 9.78
N VAL A 37 -1.25 -8.45 10.38
CA VAL A 37 -2.08 -7.27 10.68
C VAL A 37 -2.03 -7.06 12.19
N ARG A 38 -1.70 -5.83 12.62
CA ARG A 38 -1.77 -5.45 14.03
C ARG A 38 -2.78 -4.35 14.24
N GLN A 39 -3.48 -4.42 15.35
CA GLN A 39 -4.26 -3.31 15.88
C GLN A 39 -3.41 -2.64 16.94
N LEU A 40 -3.14 -1.35 16.73
CA LEU A 40 -2.37 -0.52 17.64
C LEU A 40 -3.26 0.59 18.16
N GLU A 41 -3.06 0.98 19.41
CA GLU A 41 -3.64 2.20 19.97
C GLU A 41 -2.55 3.25 20.09
N LEU A 42 -2.74 4.38 19.41
CA LEU A 42 -1.88 5.54 19.51
C LEU A 42 -2.56 6.58 20.42
N GLU A 43 -1.93 6.88 21.54
CA GLU A 43 -2.37 7.90 22.49
C GLU A 43 -1.48 9.14 22.40
N ASN A 44 -2.10 10.30 22.28
CA ASN A 44 -1.43 11.57 22.50
C ASN A 44 -1.45 11.89 23.99
N LEU A 45 -0.31 11.77 24.67
CA LEU A 45 -0.21 11.95 26.12
C LEU A 45 -0.44 13.40 26.57
N THR A 46 -0.42 14.35 25.63
CA THR A 46 -0.69 15.77 25.91
C THR A 46 -2.19 16.05 25.92
N THR A 47 -2.94 15.48 24.97
CA THR A 47 -4.39 15.73 24.81
C THR A 47 -5.27 14.61 25.37
N GLN A 48 -4.68 13.45 25.68
CA GLN A 48 -5.34 12.19 26.05
C GLN A 48 -6.26 11.62 24.97
N GLU A 49 -6.18 12.13 23.73
CA GLU A 49 -6.89 11.53 22.60
C GLU A 49 -6.22 10.22 22.20
N THR A 50 -7.04 9.19 21.97
CA THR A 50 -6.60 7.90 21.44
C THR A 50 -7.12 7.68 20.04
N ARG A 51 -6.34 6.96 19.23
CA ARG A 51 -6.72 6.53 17.88
C ARG A 51 -6.29 5.10 17.66
N GLU A 52 -7.18 4.32 17.05
CA GLU A 52 -6.81 3.01 16.53
C GLU A 52 -6.02 3.17 15.23
N ILE A 53 -4.92 2.43 15.12
CA ILE A 53 -4.08 2.35 13.94
C ILE A 53 -3.98 0.88 13.50
N LEU A 54 -4.36 0.61 12.25
CA LEU A 54 -4.15 -0.69 11.63
C LEU A 54 -2.78 -0.73 10.95
N HIS A 55 -1.94 -1.68 11.39
CA HIS A 55 -0.60 -1.87 10.87
C HIS A 55 -0.55 -3.13 9.99
N PHE A 56 -0.40 -2.92 8.69
CA PHE A 56 -0.29 -3.99 7.70
C PHE A 56 1.18 -4.23 7.34
N HIS A 57 1.74 -5.36 7.77
CA HIS A 57 3.14 -5.70 7.57
C HIS A 57 3.30 -6.88 6.60
N TYR A 58 3.67 -6.60 5.35
CA TYR A 58 4.03 -7.64 4.39
C TYR A 58 5.45 -8.16 4.68
N THR A 59 5.58 -9.41 5.14
CA THR A 59 6.81 -9.95 5.74
C THR A 59 7.73 -10.65 4.75
N THR A 60 7.21 -11.20 3.65
CA THR A 60 7.99 -12.03 2.72
C THR A 60 8.40 -11.32 1.42
N TRP A 61 8.25 -9.98 1.34
CA TRP A 61 8.66 -9.24 0.13
C TRP A 61 10.16 -8.92 0.17
N PRO A 62 10.99 -9.60 -0.64
CA PRO A 62 12.43 -9.38 -0.66
C PRO A 62 12.81 -7.96 -1.09
N ASP A 63 13.88 -7.42 -0.51
CA ASP A 63 14.47 -6.17 -0.97
C ASP A 63 14.90 -6.30 -2.44
N PHE A 64 14.55 -5.30 -3.27
CA PHE A 64 14.79 -5.26 -4.74
C PHE A 64 14.12 -6.35 -5.58
N GLY A 65 13.52 -7.36 -4.97
CA GLY A 65 12.70 -8.34 -5.66
C GLY A 65 11.24 -7.93 -5.78
N VAL A 66 10.43 -8.92 -6.06
CA VAL A 66 8.97 -8.83 -6.22
C VAL A 66 8.31 -9.86 -5.29
N PRO A 67 7.02 -9.70 -4.97
CA PRO A 67 6.25 -10.74 -4.30
C PRO A 67 6.30 -12.05 -5.09
N GLU A 68 6.11 -13.18 -4.39
CA GLU A 68 6.14 -14.51 -4.99
C GLU A 68 5.11 -14.68 -6.11
N SER A 69 3.92 -14.11 -5.93
CA SER A 69 2.87 -14.12 -6.94
C SER A 69 2.01 -12.85 -6.88
N PRO A 70 1.36 -12.47 -7.99
CA PRO A 70 0.33 -11.43 -7.97
C PRO A 70 -0.81 -11.75 -7.01
N ALA A 71 -1.15 -13.03 -6.80
CA ALA A 71 -2.22 -13.46 -5.91
C ALA A 71 -1.97 -13.07 -4.45
N SER A 72 -0.78 -13.35 -3.89
CA SER A 72 -0.46 -12.95 -2.50
C SER A 72 -0.42 -11.43 -2.34
N PHE A 73 0.14 -10.72 -3.32
CA PHE A 73 0.13 -9.26 -3.31
C PHE A 73 -1.27 -8.68 -3.37
N LEU A 74 -2.13 -9.17 -4.28
CA LEU A 74 -3.50 -8.68 -4.44
C LEU A 74 -4.35 -9.02 -3.23
N ASN A 75 -4.26 -10.24 -2.69
CA ASN A 75 -4.97 -10.60 -1.47
C ASN A 75 -4.61 -9.64 -0.31
N PHE A 76 -3.32 -9.35 -0.11
CA PHE A 76 -2.89 -8.34 0.87
C PHE A 76 -3.42 -6.94 0.57
N LEU A 77 -3.33 -6.46 -0.69
CA LEU A 77 -3.85 -5.15 -1.08
C LEU A 77 -5.35 -5.04 -0.79
N PHE A 78 -6.12 -6.09 -1.10
CA PHE A 78 -7.55 -6.13 -0.84
C PHE A 78 -7.86 -6.16 0.65
N LYS A 79 -7.04 -6.82 1.49
CA LYS A 79 -7.16 -6.71 2.95
C LYS A 79 -6.99 -5.26 3.45
N VAL A 80 -6.08 -4.50 2.87
CA VAL A 80 -5.89 -3.06 3.18
C VAL A 80 -7.08 -2.21 2.69
N ARG A 81 -7.70 -2.57 1.56
CA ARG A 81 -8.91 -1.91 1.05
C ARG A 81 -10.12 -2.20 1.94
N GLU A 82 -10.33 -3.46 2.29
CA GLU A 82 -11.45 -3.96 3.10
C GLU A 82 -11.47 -3.36 4.51
N SER A 83 -10.31 -3.01 5.06
CA SER A 83 -10.22 -2.38 6.38
C SER A 83 -10.71 -0.93 6.42
N GLY A 84 -10.98 -0.32 5.26
CA GLY A 84 -11.34 1.09 5.16
C GLY A 84 -10.17 2.06 5.37
N SER A 85 -8.93 1.56 5.53
CA SER A 85 -7.73 2.40 5.72
C SER A 85 -7.39 3.28 4.51
N LEU A 86 -7.92 2.95 3.31
CA LEU A 86 -7.78 3.75 2.08
C LEU A 86 -9.00 4.65 1.80
N SER A 87 -9.98 4.69 2.72
CA SER A 87 -11.19 5.48 2.52
C SER A 87 -10.91 6.99 2.67
N PRO A 88 -11.62 7.84 1.91
CA PRO A 88 -11.44 9.30 1.99
C PRO A 88 -11.90 9.91 3.32
N GLY A 89 -12.56 9.14 4.19
CA GLY A 89 -12.99 9.58 5.53
C GLY A 89 -11.84 9.71 6.54
N HIS A 90 -10.63 9.26 6.18
CA HIS A 90 -9.43 9.32 7.02
C HIS A 90 -8.32 10.15 6.36
N GLY A 91 -7.26 10.42 7.12
CA GLY A 91 -6.02 10.92 6.54
C GLY A 91 -5.37 9.92 5.57
N PRO A 92 -4.41 10.36 4.73
CA PRO A 92 -3.73 9.46 3.78
C PRO A 92 -3.01 8.32 4.49
N VAL A 93 -3.10 7.12 3.93
CA VAL A 93 -2.36 5.96 4.43
C VAL A 93 -0.85 6.20 4.38
N VAL A 94 -0.14 5.76 5.41
CA VAL A 94 1.33 5.78 5.43
C VAL A 94 1.85 4.45 4.87
N VAL A 95 2.48 4.50 3.68
CA VAL A 95 3.12 3.34 3.06
C VAL A 95 4.63 3.52 3.08
N HIS A 96 5.35 2.57 3.66
CA HIS A 96 6.81 2.62 3.69
C HIS A 96 7.45 1.25 3.39
N CYS A 97 8.74 1.29 3.09
CA CYS A 97 9.61 0.12 3.10
C CYS A 97 10.92 0.55 3.78
N SER A 98 12.10 0.20 3.25
CA SER A 98 13.36 0.77 3.78
C SER A 98 13.60 2.20 3.26
N ALA A 99 13.58 2.40 1.92
CA ALA A 99 13.74 3.72 1.31
C ALA A 99 12.41 4.42 0.95
N GLY A 100 11.28 3.70 1.06
CA GLY A 100 9.96 4.21 0.74
C GLY A 100 9.75 4.54 -0.75
N ILE A 101 10.44 3.84 -1.68
CA ILE A 101 10.34 4.12 -3.12
C ILE A 101 10.11 2.88 -4.00
N GLY A 102 10.81 1.76 -3.75
CA GLY A 102 10.66 0.54 -4.56
C GLY A 102 9.33 -0.18 -4.31
N ARG A 103 9.27 -0.95 -3.22
CA ARG A 103 8.08 -1.73 -2.81
C ARG A 103 6.86 -0.84 -2.58
N SER A 104 7.08 0.31 -1.93
CA SER A 104 6.03 1.33 -1.70
C SER A 104 5.49 1.88 -3.03
N GLY A 105 6.36 2.16 -4.00
CA GLY A 105 5.93 2.62 -5.33
C GLY A 105 5.13 1.56 -6.08
N THR A 106 5.54 0.28 -6.01
CA THR A 106 4.77 -0.84 -6.58
C THR A 106 3.39 -0.95 -5.94
N PHE A 107 3.30 -0.89 -4.61
CA PHE A 107 2.02 -0.95 -3.89
C PHE A 107 1.06 0.15 -4.35
N CYS A 108 1.50 1.41 -4.26
CA CYS A 108 0.66 2.55 -4.59
C CYS A 108 0.31 2.60 -6.10
N LEU A 109 1.21 2.18 -6.99
CA LEU A 109 0.94 2.19 -8.43
C LEU A 109 -0.16 1.18 -8.79
N VAL A 110 -0.08 -0.04 -8.26
CA VAL A 110 -1.08 -1.07 -8.55
C VAL A 110 -2.44 -0.64 -8.00
N ASP A 111 -2.49 -0.17 -6.75
CA ASP A 111 -3.73 0.33 -6.15
C ASP A 111 -4.35 1.47 -6.98
N THR A 112 -3.56 2.47 -7.34
CA THR A 112 -4.02 3.63 -8.13
C THR A 112 -4.54 3.21 -9.51
N CYS A 113 -3.82 2.32 -10.20
CA CYS A 113 -4.27 1.81 -11.50
C CYS A 113 -5.61 1.09 -11.38
N LEU A 114 -5.77 0.17 -10.41
CA LEU A 114 -7.03 -0.54 -10.20
C LEU A 114 -8.18 0.42 -9.84
N LEU A 115 -7.91 1.44 -9.02
CA LEU A 115 -8.90 2.47 -8.69
C LEU A 115 -9.33 3.28 -9.93
N LEU A 116 -8.38 3.66 -10.79
CA LEU A 116 -8.70 4.39 -12.02
C LEU A 116 -9.51 3.53 -13.00
N MET A 117 -9.19 2.23 -13.11
CA MET A 117 -9.98 1.30 -13.93
C MET A 117 -11.41 1.18 -13.40
N ASP A 118 -11.58 1.08 -12.09
CA ASP A 118 -12.89 0.98 -11.46
C ASP A 118 -13.72 2.26 -11.64
N LYS A 119 -13.12 3.43 -11.43
CA LYS A 119 -13.79 4.73 -11.62
C LYS A 119 -14.20 4.98 -13.06
N ARG A 120 -13.36 4.58 -14.02
CA ARG A 120 -13.62 4.80 -15.46
C ARG A 120 -14.46 3.70 -16.09
N LYS A 121 -14.62 2.56 -15.40
CA LYS A 121 -15.26 1.33 -15.91
C LYS A 121 -14.68 0.89 -17.26
N ASP A 122 -13.41 1.19 -17.49
CA ASP A 122 -12.67 0.87 -18.71
C ASP A 122 -11.19 0.60 -18.39
N PRO A 123 -10.79 -0.68 -18.26
CA PRO A 123 -9.40 -1.05 -18.03
C PRO A 123 -8.43 -0.58 -19.13
N SER A 124 -8.90 -0.43 -20.37
CA SER A 124 -8.05 -0.03 -21.50
C SER A 124 -7.64 1.45 -21.45
N SER A 125 -8.37 2.26 -20.67
CA SER A 125 -8.12 3.69 -20.49
C SER A 125 -6.93 4.01 -19.56
N VAL A 126 -6.35 3.02 -18.88
CA VAL A 126 -5.33 3.23 -17.85
C VAL A 126 -3.93 2.91 -18.40
N ASP A 127 -3.13 3.94 -18.63
CA ASP A 127 -1.70 3.79 -18.95
C ASP A 127 -0.86 3.76 -17.67
N VAL A 128 -0.43 2.56 -17.28
CA VAL A 128 0.41 2.31 -16.09
C VAL A 128 1.69 3.15 -16.08
N LYS A 129 2.31 3.43 -17.24
CA LYS A 129 3.52 4.26 -17.30
C LYS A 129 3.20 5.72 -16.98
N GLN A 130 2.10 6.23 -17.51
CA GLN A 130 1.70 7.62 -17.25
C GLN A 130 1.31 7.81 -15.78
N VAL A 131 0.58 6.85 -15.18
CA VAL A 131 0.30 6.87 -13.75
C VAL A 131 1.61 6.89 -12.94
N LEU A 132 2.57 6.04 -13.27
CA LEU A 132 3.88 6.03 -12.58
C LEU A 132 4.65 7.35 -12.73
N LEU A 133 4.68 7.91 -13.94
CA LEU A 133 5.33 9.20 -14.19
C LEU A 133 4.67 10.33 -13.40
N GLU A 134 3.34 10.31 -13.30
CA GLU A 134 2.58 11.27 -12.49
C GLU A 134 2.93 11.12 -11.00
N MET A 135 2.91 9.91 -10.45
CA MET A 135 3.28 9.65 -9.06
C MET A 135 4.73 10.08 -8.75
N ARG A 136 5.64 9.94 -9.73
CA ARG A 136 7.05 10.35 -9.59
C ARG A 136 7.25 11.86 -9.47
N LYS A 137 6.24 12.68 -9.78
CA LYS A 137 6.27 14.12 -9.49
C LYS A 137 6.21 14.41 -7.99
N TYR A 138 5.58 13.52 -7.21
CA TYR A 138 5.40 13.68 -5.76
C TYR A 138 6.51 13.01 -4.94
N ARG A 139 7.09 11.92 -5.46
CA ARG A 139 8.24 11.26 -4.83
C ARG A 139 9.15 10.64 -5.88
N MET A 140 10.43 10.98 -5.84
CA MET A 140 11.40 10.45 -6.80
C MET A 140 11.56 8.93 -6.70
N GLY A 141 11.96 8.31 -7.81
CA GLY A 141 12.47 6.93 -7.79
C GLY A 141 11.45 5.84 -7.47
N LEU A 142 10.14 6.14 -7.50
CA LEU A 142 9.11 5.10 -7.33
C LEU A 142 9.33 3.98 -8.35
N ILE A 143 9.33 2.73 -7.88
CA ILE A 143 9.73 1.53 -8.65
C ILE A 143 11.22 1.59 -9.05
N GLN A 144 12.02 0.70 -8.45
CA GLN A 144 13.49 0.73 -8.52
C GLN A 144 14.07 -0.23 -9.56
N THR A 145 13.40 -1.36 -9.83
CA THR A 145 13.87 -2.39 -10.76
C THR A 145 12.88 -2.60 -11.92
N ALA A 146 13.37 -3.10 -13.05
CA ALA A 146 12.51 -3.46 -14.18
C ALA A 146 11.52 -4.57 -13.79
N ASP A 147 11.95 -5.50 -12.94
CA ASP A 147 11.09 -6.58 -12.44
C ASP A 147 9.95 -6.05 -11.58
N GLN A 148 10.17 -5.01 -10.76
CA GLN A 148 9.09 -4.35 -10.02
C GLN A 148 8.07 -3.70 -10.96
N LEU A 149 8.53 -3.06 -12.04
CA LEU A 149 7.61 -2.51 -13.05
C LEU A 149 6.83 -3.63 -13.75
N ARG A 150 7.52 -4.70 -14.19
CA ARG A 150 6.88 -5.88 -14.80
C ARG A 150 5.86 -6.51 -13.85
N PHE A 151 6.20 -6.63 -12.57
CA PHE A 151 5.28 -7.14 -11.56
C PHE A 151 4.06 -6.24 -11.38
N SER A 152 4.23 -4.91 -11.37
CA SER A 152 3.09 -3.99 -11.34
C SER A 152 2.12 -4.23 -12.49
N TYR A 153 2.60 -4.49 -13.70
CA TYR A 153 1.74 -4.88 -14.83
C TYR A 153 1.00 -6.19 -14.57
N LEU A 154 1.69 -7.23 -14.09
CA LEU A 154 1.07 -8.52 -13.79
C LEU A 154 -0.03 -8.38 -12.73
N ALA A 155 0.24 -7.64 -11.65
CA ALA A 155 -0.73 -7.41 -10.58
C ALA A 155 -1.93 -6.55 -11.04
N VAL A 156 -1.70 -5.54 -11.88
CA VAL A 156 -2.80 -4.72 -12.45
C VAL A 156 -3.67 -5.55 -13.39
N ILE A 157 -3.07 -6.36 -14.28
CA ILE A 157 -3.82 -7.22 -15.22
C ILE A 157 -4.63 -8.26 -14.46
N GLU A 158 -4.03 -8.91 -13.44
CA GLU A 158 -4.73 -9.89 -12.62
C GLU A 158 -5.84 -9.24 -11.80
N GLY A 159 -5.55 -8.13 -11.13
CA GLY A 159 -6.52 -7.39 -10.32
C GLY A 159 -7.68 -6.81 -11.15
N ALA A 160 -7.46 -6.49 -12.42
CA ALA A 160 -8.52 -6.00 -13.31
C ALA A 160 -9.65 -7.02 -13.49
N LYS A 161 -9.39 -8.33 -13.37
CA LYS A 161 -10.45 -9.36 -13.44
C LYS A 161 -11.52 -9.12 -12.37
N PHE A 162 -11.10 -8.82 -11.14
CA PHE A 162 -12.00 -8.47 -10.05
C PHE A 162 -12.78 -7.19 -10.34
N ILE A 163 -12.08 -6.14 -10.80
CA ILE A 163 -12.71 -4.84 -11.14
C ILE A 163 -13.75 -4.98 -12.26
N MET A 164 -13.56 -5.92 -13.19
CA MET A 164 -14.48 -6.23 -14.27
C MET A 164 -15.68 -7.12 -13.84
N GLY A 165 -15.79 -7.46 -12.55
CA GLY A 165 -16.95 -8.15 -11.98
C GLY A 165 -16.77 -9.64 -11.72
N ASP A 166 -15.58 -10.21 -11.95
CA ASP A 166 -15.29 -11.57 -11.53
C ASP A 166 -14.89 -11.58 -10.04
N ALA A 167 -15.88 -11.63 -9.15
CA ALA A 167 -15.63 -11.67 -7.71
C ALA A 167 -14.94 -12.97 -7.24
N SER A 168 -15.03 -14.06 -8.03
CA SER A 168 -14.49 -15.38 -7.64
C SER A 168 -12.97 -15.39 -7.55
N VAL A 169 -12.29 -14.48 -8.26
CA VAL A 169 -10.82 -14.38 -8.23
C VAL A 169 -10.29 -14.00 -6.85
N GLN A 170 -11.09 -13.33 -6.02
CA GLN A 170 -10.66 -12.96 -4.68
C GLN A 170 -10.49 -14.19 -3.78
N GLU A 171 -11.43 -15.15 -3.86
CA GLU A 171 -11.31 -16.44 -3.17
C GLU A 171 -10.12 -17.24 -3.71
N GLN A 172 -9.93 -17.25 -5.03
CA GLN A 172 -8.77 -17.89 -5.67
C GLN A 172 -7.45 -17.29 -5.20
N TRP A 173 -7.34 -15.97 -5.06
CA TRP A 173 -6.12 -15.34 -4.58
C TRP A 173 -5.83 -15.70 -3.13
N LYS A 174 -6.87 -15.78 -2.28
CA LYS A 174 -6.73 -16.23 -0.91
C LYS A 174 -6.15 -17.65 -0.86
N GLU A 175 -6.75 -18.58 -1.61
CA GLU A 175 -6.28 -19.97 -1.72
C GLU A 175 -4.85 -20.05 -2.26
N LEU A 176 -4.56 -19.40 -3.40
CA LEU A 176 -3.25 -19.41 -4.03
C LEU A 176 -2.16 -18.72 -3.21
N SER A 177 -2.55 -17.79 -2.33
CA SER A 177 -1.61 -17.10 -1.45
C SER A 177 -1.13 -17.95 -0.28
N ASN A 178 -1.85 -19.04 0.04
CA ASN A 178 -1.57 -19.90 1.18
C ASN A 178 -1.40 -19.12 2.50
N GLU A 179 -2.28 -18.12 2.74
CA GLU A 179 -2.14 -17.20 3.89
C GLU A 179 -2.22 -17.90 5.26
N ASP A 180 -2.93 -19.03 5.33
CA ASP A 180 -3.19 -19.78 6.56
C ASP A 180 -2.08 -20.81 6.89
N LEU A 181 -1.00 -20.87 6.09
CA LEU A 181 0.18 -21.67 6.45
C LEU A 181 0.99 -21.03 7.59
N GLU A 182 1.80 -21.84 8.26
CA GLU A 182 2.79 -21.35 9.22
C GLU A 182 3.73 -20.33 8.56
N PRO A 183 4.04 -19.21 9.23
CA PRO A 183 4.97 -18.21 8.70
C PRO A 183 6.38 -18.79 8.56
N PRO A 184 7.14 -18.38 7.52
CA PRO A 184 8.50 -18.83 7.34
C PRO A 184 9.39 -18.34 8.49
N PRO A 185 10.49 -19.06 8.82
CA PRO A 185 11.43 -18.64 9.84
C PRO A 185 12.03 -17.26 9.51
N GLU A 186 12.28 -16.43 10.52
CA GLU A 186 12.78 -15.04 10.37
C GLU A 186 14.14 -14.89 9.63
N HIS A 187 14.82 -15.99 9.29
CA HIS A 187 16.17 -15.99 8.75
C HIS A 187 16.21 -16.42 7.28
N THR A 188 15.66 -15.59 6.39
CA THR A 188 16.06 -15.62 4.98
C THR A 188 16.98 -14.43 4.68
N PRO A 189 18.23 -14.66 4.21
CA PRO A 189 19.12 -13.57 3.88
C PRO A 189 18.56 -12.75 2.71
N PRO A 190 18.68 -11.41 2.72
CA PRO A 190 18.18 -10.59 1.62
C PRO A 190 18.95 -10.89 0.33
N PRO A 191 18.29 -10.84 -0.85
CA PRO A 191 18.97 -11.03 -2.12
C PRO A 191 20.03 -9.93 -2.36
N PRO A 192 21.04 -10.21 -3.20
CA PRO A 192 22.11 -9.26 -3.49
C PRO A 192 21.57 -7.94 -4.06
N ARG A 193 22.17 -6.83 -3.61
CA ARG A 193 21.83 -5.49 -4.13
C ARG A 193 22.19 -5.40 -5.62
N PRO A 194 21.32 -4.80 -6.46
CA PRO A 194 21.73 -4.45 -7.82
C PRO A 194 22.90 -3.46 -7.80
N PRO A 195 23.76 -3.46 -8.84
CA PRO A 195 24.90 -2.56 -8.91
C PRO A 195 24.46 -1.09 -8.84
N LYS A 196 25.28 -0.24 -8.19
CA LYS A 196 25.05 1.20 -8.14
C LYS A 196 24.92 1.72 -9.58
N ARG A 197 23.81 2.38 -9.91
CA ARG A 197 23.67 3.08 -11.19
C ARG A 197 24.69 4.20 -11.27
N THR A 198 25.68 4.06 -12.13
CA THR A 198 26.60 5.13 -12.54
C THR A 198 26.09 5.68 -13.89
N SER A 199 25.22 6.68 -13.87
CA SER A 199 25.04 7.64 -14.98
C SER A 199 23.87 8.59 -14.73
N ASP A 200 24.10 9.86 -15.08
CA ASP A 200 23.16 10.99 -15.07
C ASP A 200 22.05 10.84 -16.13
N MET A 201 21.21 9.81 -16.01
CA MET A 201 20.01 9.73 -16.83
C MET A 201 18.95 10.67 -16.27
N HIS A 202 18.84 11.84 -16.92
CA HIS A 202 17.84 12.85 -16.64
C HIS A 202 16.43 12.25 -16.74
N ASN A 203 15.60 12.50 -15.72
CA ASN A 203 14.17 12.19 -15.76
C ASN A 203 13.54 12.91 -16.97
N GLY A 204 12.66 12.20 -17.68
CA GLY A 204 12.05 12.63 -18.93
C GLY A 204 11.49 14.06 -18.89
N ARG A 205 11.65 14.77 -20.02
CA ARG A 205 11.15 16.14 -20.23
C ARG A 205 9.63 16.18 -20.06
N MET A 206 9.17 17.10 -19.21
CA MET A 206 7.75 17.38 -19.00
C MET A 206 7.18 18.12 -20.22
N HIS A 207 6.05 17.63 -20.74
CA HIS A 207 5.11 18.44 -21.49
C HIS A 207 3.87 18.62 -20.62
N GLU A 208 3.40 19.85 -20.47
CA GLU A 208 2.20 20.18 -19.69
C GLU A 208 0.98 19.48 -20.30
N HIS A 209 0.34 18.61 -19.51
CA HIS A 209 -0.92 17.95 -19.86
C HIS A 209 -2.00 18.32 -18.83
N PRO A 210 -3.28 18.40 -19.22
CA PRO A 210 -4.38 18.73 -18.33
C PRO A 210 -4.49 17.74 -17.16
N GLU A 211 -5.07 18.22 -16.05
CA GLU A 211 -5.13 17.55 -14.74
C GLU A 211 -5.53 16.06 -14.80
N PHE A 212 -4.61 15.19 -14.37
CA PHE A 212 -4.71 13.72 -14.45
C PHE A 212 -5.49 13.08 -13.30
N PHE A 213 -5.49 13.72 -12.13
CA PHE A 213 -6.23 13.29 -10.95
C PHE A 213 -7.49 14.17 -10.75
N PRO A 214 -8.62 13.60 -10.30
CA PRO A 214 -9.78 14.40 -9.90
C PRO A 214 -9.41 15.37 -8.78
N LYS A 215 -9.88 16.63 -8.87
CA LYS A 215 -9.74 17.59 -7.77
C LYS A 215 -10.49 17.09 -6.53
N GLN A 216 -9.86 17.25 -5.36
CA GLN A 216 -10.44 16.96 -4.04
C GLN A 216 -11.83 17.61 -3.83
N GLN A 217 -12.10 18.76 -4.46
CA GLN A 217 -13.39 19.46 -4.37
C GLN A 217 -14.59 18.68 -4.93
N ALA A 218 -14.38 17.83 -5.95
CA ALA A 218 -15.49 17.03 -6.52
C ALA A 218 -15.96 15.93 -5.54
N VAL A 219 -15.05 15.44 -4.69
CA VAL A 219 -15.36 14.42 -3.66
C VAL A 219 -16.09 15.08 -2.48
N GLU A 220 -15.74 16.30 -2.10
CA GLU A 220 -16.43 17.05 -1.04
C GLU A 220 -17.88 17.39 -1.40
N GLU A 221 -18.17 17.74 -2.66
CA GLU A 221 -19.56 17.99 -3.11
C GLU A 221 -20.43 16.73 -3.14
N GLU A 222 -19.84 15.58 -3.46
CA GLU A 222 -20.53 14.29 -3.49
C GLU A 222 -20.86 13.80 -2.06
N VAL A 223 -19.94 14.03 -1.11
CA VAL A 223 -20.18 13.81 0.33
C VAL A 223 -21.27 14.76 0.86
N ARG A 224 -21.27 16.04 0.45
CA ARG A 224 -22.30 17.00 0.88
C ARG A 224 -23.69 16.65 0.36
N ARG A 225 -23.80 16.12 -0.86
CA ARG A 225 -25.08 15.69 -1.46
C ARG A 225 -25.64 14.42 -0.81
N SER A 226 -24.78 13.47 -0.47
CA SER A 226 -25.18 12.21 0.17
C SER A 226 -25.65 12.39 1.62
N VAL A 227 -25.06 13.34 2.36
CA VAL A 227 -25.52 13.71 3.71
C VAL A 227 -26.88 14.41 3.67
N SER A 228 -27.13 15.28 2.67
CA SER A 228 -28.41 15.99 2.52
C SER A 228 -29.59 15.09 2.13
N SER A 229 -29.34 13.94 1.51
CA SER A 229 -30.40 12.98 1.12
C SER A 229 -30.75 11.96 2.23
N ALA A 230 -30.01 11.95 3.33
CA ALA A 230 -30.27 11.08 4.49
C ALA A 230 -31.10 11.78 5.59
N GLU A 231 -31.37 13.09 5.44
CA GLU A 231 -32.12 13.91 6.41
C GLU A 231 -33.51 14.36 5.90
N GLN A 232 -34.08 13.71 4.88
CA GLN A 232 -35.47 13.91 4.44
C GLN A 232 -36.26 12.60 4.40
#